data_AF-A0A9E5JR63-F1
#
_entry.id   AF-A0A9E5JR63-F1
#
_cell.length_a   1.000
_cell.length_b   1.000
_cell.length_c   1.000
_cell.angle_alpha   90.00
_cell.angle_beta   90.00
_cell.angle_gamma   90.00
#
_symmetry.space_group_name_H-M   'P 1'
#
loop_
_entity.id
_entity.type
_entity.pdbx_description
1 polymer ?
#
loop_
_entity_poly.entity_id
_entity_poly.type
_entity_poly.pdbx_seq_one_letter_code
_entity_poly.pdbx_strand_id
1 'polypeptide(L)'
;MSKFLTNNEINVLQENLDLFGSAPEARASATPSTPKARAERTAQTAKQRATHKRSHAAKAETAKPALQQSIDLLIESPAVPKPEASPITAHPSSPTTNAKAKAKAKAKAKAKAKAKIEPETTVKTIEAVKQAAATRHLTPQPERAPTEETPEGRTKYLAVRALSPTAAKEALQNKGAQVINYSMEKRDPALKNLFEALLDSGLEYRIENLPVHWLLIEDDHPTAHHTLNNSVELAFCSNWFEQQKARIRRLRGVDYIDACAGIAQQLQLKSQTRGII
;
A
#
# COMPACT_ATOMS: atom_id res chain seq x y z
N MET A 1 -16.21 32.85 -40.42
CA MET A 1 -16.02 31.52 -41.04
C MET A 1 -16.33 30.47 -39.98
N SER A 2 -17.50 29.82 -40.07
CA SER A 2 -17.93 28.80 -39.12
C SER A 2 -17.29 27.47 -39.48
N LYS A 3 -16.45 26.92 -38.60
CA LYS A 3 -15.89 25.58 -38.78
C LYS A 3 -16.96 24.56 -38.40
N PHE A 4 -17.34 23.72 -39.35
CA PHE A 4 -18.21 22.58 -39.08
C PHE A 4 -17.40 21.51 -38.35
N LEU A 5 -17.93 21.04 -37.22
CA LEU A 5 -17.36 19.93 -36.46
C LEU A 5 -17.42 18.65 -37.29
N THR A 6 -16.38 17.85 -37.19
CA THR A 6 -16.32 16.54 -37.83
C THR A 6 -17.16 15.51 -37.08
N ASN A 7 -17.63 14.46 -37.76
CA ASN A 7 -18.42 13.39 -37.12
C ASN A 7 -17.70 12.73 -35.93
N ASN A 8 -16.36 12.74 -35.93
CA ASN A 8 -15.59 12.18 -34.83
C ASN A 8 -15.63 13.07 -33.58
N GLU A 9 -15.60 14.40 -33.75
CA GLU A 9 -15.74 15.35 -32.65
C GLU A 9 -17.17 15.32 -32.07
N ILE A 10 -18.18 15.08 -32.90
CA ILE A 10 -19.57 14.92 -32.45
C ILE A 10 -19.72 13.68 -31.56
N ASN A 11 -19.12 12.55 -31.94
CA ASN A 11 -19.19 11.32 -31.13
C ASN A 11 -18.47 11.46 -29.78
N VAL A 12 -17.30 12.12 -29.75
CA VAL A 12 -16.56 12.37 -28.49
C VAL A 12 -17.36 13.27 -27.54
N LEU A 13 -18.12 14.23 -28.08
CA LEU A 13 -18.99 15.08 -27.26
C LEU A 13 -20.22 14.32 -26.72
N GLN A 14 -20.76 13.36 -27.48
CA GLN A 14 -21.86 12.50 -27.00
C GLN A 14 -21.42 11.53 -25.90
N GLU A 15 -20.26 10.88 -26.03
CA GLU A 15 -19.77 9.95 -24.99
C GLU A 15 -19.45 10.66 -23.67
N ASN A 16 -18.95 11.90 -23.73
CA ASN A 16 -18.71 12.70 -22.53
C ASN A 16 -20.00 13.20 -21.87
N LEU A 17 -21.07 13.44 -22.63
CA LEU A 17 -22.35 13.87 -22.07
C LEU A 17 -23.01 12.75 -21.23
N ASP A 18 -22.86 11.50 -21.67
CA ASP A 18 -23.44 10.33 -20.97
C ASP A 18 -22.73 10.03 -19.64
N LEU A 19 -21.47 10.45 -19.51
CA LEU A 19 -20.67 10.27 -18.30
C LEU A 19 -21.05 11.24 -17.16
N PHE A 20 -21.67 12.39 -17.49
CA PHE A 20 -22.09 13.41 -16.51
C PHE A 20 -23.62 13.54 -16.35
N GLY A 21 -24.42 12.79 -17.12
CA GLY A 21 -25.88 12.95 -17.19
C GLY A 21 -26.72 12.24 -16.12
N SER A 22 -26.15 11.37 -15.28
CA SER A 22 -26.93 10.68 -14.24
C SER A 22 -26.98 11.46 -12.94
N ALA A 23 -27.81 12.51 -12.89
CA ALA A 23 -28.23 13.12 -11.64
C ALA A 23 -29.04 12.11 -10.80
N PRO A 24 -28.78 11.95 -9.49
CA PRO A 24 -29.58 11.09 -8.64
C PRO A 24 -30.95 11.73 -8.39
N GLU A 25 -32.00 11.18 -9.02
CA GLU A 25 -33.38 11.50 -8.66
C GLU A 25 -33.62 11.24 -7.16
N ALA A 26 -34.19 12.26 -6.52
CA ALA A 26 -34.62 12.26 -5.14
C ALA A 26 -35.56 11.08 -4.86
N ARG A 27 -35.09 10.10 -4.07
CA ARG A 27 -35.93 9.02 -3.56
C ARG A 27 -36.80 9.54 -2.43
N ALA A 28 -38.06 9.78 -2.76
CA ALA A 28 -39.17 9.87 -1.84
C ALA A 28 -39.31 8.60 -0.98
N SER A 29 -39.60 8.81 0.31
CA SER A 29 -40.25 7.94 1.30
C SER A 29 -40.39 6.45 0.98
N ALA A 30 -39.54 5.62 1.58
CA ALA A 30 -39.70 4.17 1.61
C ALA A 30 -40.49 3.73 2.85
N THR A 31 -41.70 3.21 2.63
CA THR A 31 -42.42 2.34 3.57
C THR A 31 -41.70 1.00 3.77
N PRO A 32 -41.77 0.38 4.96
CA PRO A 32 -41.06 -0.86 5.26
C PRO A 32 -41.68 -2.05 4.53
N SER A 33 -40.89 -2.69 3.65
CA SER A 33 -41.26 -3.93 2.96
C SER A 33 -40.97 -5.16 3.81
N THR A 34 -41.89 -6.10 3.76
CA THR A 34 -41.93 -7.34 4.53
C THR A 34 -40.82 -8.34 4.16
N PRO A 35 -40.46 -9.28 5.07
CA PRO A 35 -39.27 -10.13 4.96
C PRO A 35 -39.25 -11.11 3.77
N LYS A 36 -40.36 -11.26 3.04
CA LYS A 36 -40.51 -12.27 1.97
C LYS A 36 -39.88 -11.82 0.64
N ALA A 37 -39.82 -10.51 0.36
CA ALA A 37 -39.28 -9.98 -0.91
C ALA A 37 -37.73 -10.02 -1.00
N ARG A 38 -37.02 -10.22 0.13
CA ARG A 38 -35.55 -10.27 0.17
C ARG A 38 -34.96 -11.61 -0.30
N ALA A 39 -35.72 -12.70 -0.19
CA ALA A 39 -35.28 -14.02 -0.61
C ALA A 39 -35.24 -14.17 -2.15
N GLU A 40 -36.21 -13.59 -2.87
CA GLU A 40 -36.29 -13.72 -4.32
C GLU A 40 -35.25 -12.89 -5.07
N ARG A 41 -34.92 -11.68 -4.58
CA ARG A 41 -33.83 -10.86 -5.16
C ARG A 41 -32.47 -11.55 -5.08
N THR A 42 -32.22 -12.36 -4.05
CA THR A 42 -30.93 -13.06 -3.88
C THR A 42 -30.78 -14.23 -4.87
N ALA A 43 -31.89 -14.84 -5.31
CA ALA A 43 -31.89 -15.92 -6.29
C ALA A 43 -31.69 -15.43 -7.74
N GLN A 44 -32.18 -14.23 -8.08
CA GLN A 44 -31.99 -13.65 -9.42
C GLN A 44 -30.54 -13.20 -9.67
N THR A 45 -29.85 -12.63 -8.68
CA THR A 45 -28.45 -12.20 -8.84
C THR A 45 -27.49 -13.40 -9.00
N ALA A 46 -27.81 -14.55 -8.41
CA ALA A 46 -27.02 -15.77 -8.58
C ALA A 46 -27.12 -16.36 -10.00
N LYS A 47 -28.29 -16.26 -10.66
CA LYS A 47 -28.47 -16.72 -12.05
C LYS A 47 -27.75 -15.83 -13.07
N GLN A 48 -27.71 -14.52 -12.86
CA GLN A 48 -26.99 -13.59 -13.76
C GLN A 48 -25.46 -13.74 -13.69
N ARG A 49 -24.91 -14.15 -12.54
CA ARG A 49 -23.46 -14.43 -12.43
C ARG A 49 -23.02 -15.72 -13.13
N ALA A 50 -23.94 -16.68 -13.34
CA ALA A 50 -23.62 -17.93 -14.04
C ALA A 50 -23.55 -17.77 -15.56
N THR A 51 -24.28 -16.81 -16.14
CA THR A 51 -24.28 -16.57 -17.59
C THR A 51 -23.05 -15.78 -18.07
N HIS A 52 -22.56 -14.80 -17.29
CA HIS A 52 -21.33 -14.06 -17.64
C HIS A 52 -20.03 -14.87 -17.55
N LYS A 53 -20.03 -15.99 -16.79
CA LYS A 53 -18.84 -16.84 -16.71
C LYS A 53 -18.67 -17.75 -17.94
N ARG A 54 -19.71 -17.91 -18.77
CA ARG A 54 -19.64 -18.71 -20.02
C ARG A 54 -19.21 -17.88 -21.24
N SER A 55 -19.44 -16.56 -21.25
CA SER A 55 -19.06 -15.68 -22.37
C SER A 55 -17.58 -15.30 -22.41
N HIS A 56 -16.85 -15.42 -21.29
CA HIS A 56 -15.40 -15.16 -21.27
C HIS A 56 -14.53 -16.36 -21.70
N ALA A 57 -15.08 -17.57 -21.73
CA ALA A 57 -14.35 -18.75 -22.20
C ALA A 57 -14.28 -18.85 -23.73
N ALA A 58 -15.24 -18.25 -24.46
CA ALA A 58 -15.30 -18.31 -25.93
C ALA A 58 -14.49 -17.21 -26.63
N LYS A 59 -13.87 -16.27 -25.90
CA LYS A 59 -13.11 -15.14 -26.47
C LYS A 59 -11.58 -15.28 -26.32
N ALA A 60 -11.11 -16.40 -25.77
CA ALA A 60 -9.69 -16.70 -25.60
C ALA A 60 -9.08 -17.53 -26.75
N GLU A 61 -9.87 -17.89 -27.76
CA GLU A 61 -9.46 -18.83 -28.82
C GLU A 61 -9.40 -18.18 -30.23
N THR A 62 -9.08 -16.89 -30.31
CA THR A 62 -8.99 -16.18 -31.62
C THR A 62 -7.88 -15.13 -31.71
N ALA A 63 -6.90 -15.15 -30.80
CA ALA A 63 -5.79 -14.18 -30.76
C ALA A 63 -4.40 -14.83 -30.91
N LYS A 64 -4.29 -15.85 -31.76
CA LYS A 64 -3.03 -16.41 -32.28
C LYS A 64 -3.31 -16.81 -33.74
N PRO A 65 -3.03 -15.96 -34.75
CA PRO A 65 -1.66 -15.76 -35.23
C PRO A 65 -1.43 -14.39 -35.93
N ALA A 66 -0.67 -13.46 -35.36
CA ALA A 66 -0.27 -12.23 -36.07
C ALA A 66 1.14 -11.72 -35.74
N LEU A 67 1.96 -12.55 -35.09
CA LEU A 67 3.34 -12.20 -34.69
C LEU A 67 4.34 -13.25 -35.19
N GLN A 68 4.26 -13.60 -36.48
CA GLN A 68 5.22 -14.51 -37.12
C GLN A 68 5.66 -14.07 -38.53
N GLN A 69 5.45 -12.81 -38.93
CA GLN A 69 5.83 -12.32 -40.27
C GLN A 69 6.81 -11.14 -40.27
N SER A 70 7.42 -10.80 -39.13
CA SER A 70 8.32 -9.63 -39.03
C SER A 70 9.79 -9.99 -38.76
N ILE A 71 10.14 -11.27 -38.75
CA ILE A 71 11.50 -11.76 -38.50
C ILE A 71 11.93 -12.59 -39.71
N ASP A 72 12.07 -11.97 -40.89
CA ASP A 72 12.64 -12.65 -42.07
C ASP A 72 13.33 -11.69 -43.06
N LEU A 73 13.68 -10.46 -42.64
CA LEU A 73 14.25 -9.46 -43.57
C LEU A 73 15.57 -8.82 -43.13
N LEU A 74 16.31 -9.44 -42.20
CA LEU A 74 17.58 -8.85 -41.75
C LEU A 74 18.68 -9.85 -41.39
N ILE A 75 18.98 -10.81 -42.28
CA ILE A 75 20.26 -11.52 -42.23
C ILE A 75 20.72 -11.82 -43.67
N GLU A 76 21.59 -10.96 -44.20
CA GLU A 76 22.41 -11.26 -45.36
C GLU A 76 23.89 -11.06 -44.98
N SER A 77 24.72 -12.06 -45.33
CA SER A 77 26.20 -12.15 -45.22
C SER A 77 26.78 -12.90 -44.00
N PRO A 78 27.97 -13.54 -44.14
CA PRO A 78 28.15 -14.80 -44.88
C PRO A 78 28.89 -15.89 -44.07
N ALA A 79 28.97 -17.06 -44.70
CA ALA A 79 29.42 -18.37 -44.24
C ALA A 79 30.68 -18.47 -43.35
N VAL A 80 30.57 -19.27 -42.28
CA VAL A 80 31.69 -19.96 -41.59
C VAL A 80 31.22 -21.38 -41.19
N PRO A 81 32.07 -22.43 -41.34
CA PRO A 81 31.62 -23.83 -41.40
C PRO A 81 31.41 -24.56 -40.06
N LYS A 82 30.52 -25.56 -40.16
CA LYS A 82 30.26 -26.74 -39.31
C LYS A 82 31.41 -27.18 -38.39
N PRO A 83 31.07 -27.64 -37.17
CA PRO A 83 31.16 -29.09 -36.96
C PRO A 83 30.02 -29.72 -36.15
N GLU A 84 29.68 -30.92 -36.63
CA GLU A 84 29.31 -32.18 -35.98
C GLU A 84 28.37 -32.26 -34.78
N ALA A 85 27.39 -33.13 -34.99
CA ALA A 85 26.30 -33.52 -34.13
C ALA A 85 26.75 -34.43 -32.97
N SER A 86 25.98 -34.39 -31.88
CA SER A 86 25.67 -35.59 -31.11
C SER A 86 24.28 -35.49 -30.49
N PRO A 87 23.46 -36.56 -30.54
CA PRO A 87 22.08 -36.58 -30.07
C PRO A 87 21.96 -37.30 -28.72
N ILE A 88 21.22 -36.75 -27.75
CA ILE A 88 20.81 -37.50 -26.55
C ILE A 88 19.36 -37.17 -26.17
N THR A 89 18.49 -38.09 -26.59
CA THR A 89 17.46 -38.80 -25.81
C THR A 89 16.36 -38.02 -25.07
N ALA A 90 15.15 -38.16 -25.60
CA ALA A 90 13.87 -37.94 -24.92
C ALA A 90 13.57 -39.03 -23.88
N HIS A 91 12.87 -38.69 -22.80
CA HIS A 91 11.98 -39.60 -22.06
C HIS A 91 10.94 -38.83 -21.21
N PRO A 92 9.83 -39.48 -20.79
CA PRO A 92 8.51 -38.87 -20.78
C PRO A 92 7.88 -38.70 -19.38
N SER A 93 6.80 -37.90 -19.37
CA SER A 93 5.59 -37.95 -18.54
C SER A 93 5.60 -38.67 -17.18
N SER A 94 5.08 -37.98 -16.15
CA SER A 94 4.07 -38.58 -15.26
C SER A 94 3.17 -37.52 -14.59
N PRO A 95 1.88 -37.82 -14.42
CA PRO A 95 0.89 -36.97 -13.75
C PRO A 95 0.81 -37.31 -12.25
N THR A 96 0.36 -36.37 -11.42
CA THR A 96 -0.11 -36.72 -10.06
C THR A 96 -1.33 -35.88 -9.70
N THR A 97 -2.41 -36.60 -9.48
CA THR A 97 -3.70 -36.21 -8.91
C THR A 97 -3.61 -36.17 -7.38
N ASN A 98 -4.34 -35.25 -6.74
CA ASN A 98 -4.99 -35.44 -5.43
C ASN A 98 -5.86 -34.20 -5.14
N ALA A 99 -7.19 -34.28 -5.17
CA ALA A 99 -8.08 -34.87 -4.17
C ALA A 99 -8.25 -34.02 -2.88
N LYS A 100 -9.30 -33.17 -2.89
CA LYS A 100 -10.49 -33.25 -2.00
C LYS A 100 -10.28 -33.33 -0.47
N ALA A 101 -10.67 -32.25 0.23
CA ALA A 101 -11.34 -32.27 1.55
C ALA A 101 -12.06 -30.90 1.71
N LYS A 102 -13.39 -30.73 1.69
CA LYS A 102 -14.49 -31.17 2.59
C LYS A 102 -14.32 -30.79 4.08
N ALA A 103 -14.98 -29.68 4.42
CA ALA A 103 -16.13 -29.58 5.34
C ALA A 103 -15.91 -29.31 6.85
N LYS A 104 -16.95 -28.62 7.38
CA LYS A 104 -17.42 -28.41 8.77
C LYS A 104 -16.74 -27.30 9.58
N ALA A 105 -17.38 -26.65 10.54
CA ALA A 105 -18.77 -26.33 10.90
C ALA A 105 -18.70 -25.69 12.32
N LYS A 106 -19.76 -24.97 12.70
CA LYS A 106 -20.13 -24.50 14.06
C LYS A 106 -19.29 -23.36 14.66
N ALA A 107 -19.86 -22.18 14.87
CA ALA A 107 -20.93 -21.81 15.82
C ALA A 107 -20.45 -21.73 17.27
N LYS A 108 -20.40 -20.50 17.81
CA LYS A 108 -20.89 -20.23 19.16
C LYS A 108 -21.31 -18.77 19.31
N ALA A 109 -22.44 -18.62 19.97
CA ALA A 109 -23.19 -17.39 20.22
C ALA A 109 -23.03 -16.95 21.69
N LYS A 110 -23.54 -15.73 21.97
CA LYS A 110 -23.87 -15.12 23.28
C LYS A 110 -22.67 -14.69 24.13
N ALA A 111 -22.69 -13.60 24.91
CA ALA A 111 -23.73 -12.76 25.50
C ALA A 111 -23.18 -11.31 25.62
N LYS A 112 -23.92 -10.22 25.36
CA LYS A 112 -24.94 -9.55 26.19
C LYS A 112 -24.43 -9.14 27.59
N ALA A 113 -24.10 -7.86 27.76
CA ALA A 113 -24.30 -7.13 29.01
C ALA A 113 -24.48 -5.62 28.72
N LYS A 114 -25.72 -5.15 28.91
CA LYS A 114 -26.07 -3.75 29.14
C LYS A 114 -25.61 -3.39 30.54
N ALA A 115 -25.02 -2.21 30.73
CA ALA A 115 -25.09 -1.50 32.00
C ALA A 115 -25.33 -0.02 31.68
N LYS A 116 -26.52 0.43 32.07
CA LYS A 116 -27.04 1.78 32.03
C LYS A 116 -27.05 2.23 33.48
N ILE A 117 -26.21 3.19 33.85
CA ILE A 117 -26.31 3.91 35.12
C ILE A 117 -25.91 5.36 34.85
N GLU A 118 -26.94 6.18 34.73
CA GLU A 118 -27.01 7.56 35.21
C GLU A 118 -28.22 7.54 36.18
N PRO A 119 -28.34 8.44 37.19
CA PRO A 119 -27.98 9.84 37.03
C PRO A 119 -27.54 10.61 38.30
N GLU A 120 -27.36 11.92 38.08
CA GLU A 120 -27.64 13.04 38.98
C GLU A 120 -26.55 13.60 39.92
N THR A 121 -26.15 14.83 39.55
CA THR A 121 -26.18 16.06 40.36
C THR A 121 -25.13 16.24 41.46
N THR A 122 -24.29 17.28 41.36
CA THR A 122 -24.19 18.38 42.34
C THR A 122 -23.36 19.54 41.76
N VAL A 123 -23.69 20.72 42.25
CA VAL A 123 -23.52 22.06 41.72
C VAL A 123 -22.43 22.81 42.51
N LYS A 124 -21.72 23.74 41.83
CA LYS A 124 -21.04 24.97 42.32
C LYS A 124 -19.74 24.89 43.15
N THR A 125 -18.74 25.58 42.58
CA THR A 125 -17.95 26.71 43.16
C THR A 125 -16.99 26.41 44.32
N ILE A 126 -15.71 26.77 44.14
CA ILE A 126 -14.97 27.82 44.88
C ILE A 126 -13.55 27.93 44.30
N GLU A 127 -13.21 29.14 43.83
CA GLU A 127 -11.86 29.63 43.58
C GLU A 127 -11.07 29.82 44.90
N ALA A 128 -9.75 29.84 44.74
CA ALA A 128 -8.75 30.41 45.66
C ALA A 128 -8.39 29.60 46.91
N VAL A 129 -7.15 29.07 46.93
CA VAL A 129 -6.13 29.49 47.90
C VAL A 129 -4.74 29.39 47.24
N LYS A 130 -4.13 30.56 47.06
CA LYS A 130 -2.70 30.76 46.82
C LYS A 130 -1.93 30.44 48.11
N GLN A 131 -0.75 29.85 47.92
CA GLN A 131 0.48 30.12 48.67
C GLN A 131 0.51 29.77 50.17
N ALA A 132 1.21 28.68 50.48
CA ALA A 132 2.08 28.62 51.63
C ALA A 132 3.37 27.88 51.23
N ALA A 133 4.43 28.67 51.05
CA ALA A 133 5.80 28.19 50.89
C ALA A 133 6.36 27.80 52.28
N ALA A 134 7.10 26.69 52.35
CA ALA A 134 8.27 26.57 53.24
C ALA A 134 9.06 25.29 52.93
N THR A 135 10.19 25.49 52.25
CA THR A 135 11.50 24.95 52.62
C THR A 135 11.66 23.42 52.67
N ARG A 136 12.07 22.85 51.54
CA ARG A 136 13.10 21.79 51.55
C ARG A 136 14.17 22.11 50.50
N HIS A 137 15.33 22.52 51.00
CA HIS A 137 16.59 22.50 50.30
C HIS A 137 16.84 21.08 49.73
N LEU A 138 16.95 20.97 48.42
CA LEU A 138 17.68 19.90 47.76
C LEU A 138 18.49 20.53 46.63
N THR A 139 19.78 20.29 46.73
CA THR A 139 20.90 20.62 45.85
C THR A 139 20.56 20.48 44.36
N PRO A 140 20.96 21.41 43.48
CA PRO A 140 20.94 21.16 42.05
C PRO A 140 22.06 20.17 41.71
N GLN A 141 21.71 18.89 41.56
CA GLN A 141 22.57 17.98 40.81
C GLN A 141 22.54 18.41 39.33
N PRO A 142 23.68 18.37 38.62
CA PRO A 142 23.67 18.47 37.17
C PRO A 142 22.97 17.21 36.64
N GLU A 143 21.73 17.37 36.22
CA GLU A 143 20.95 16.36 35.53
C GLU A 143 21.67 16.05 34.21
N ARG A 144 22.52 15.02 34.25
CA ARG A 144 23.10 14.38 33.07
C ARG A 144 21.95 14.09 32.12
N ALA A 145 22.00 14.66 30.93
CA ALA A 145 21.14 14.31 29.83
C ALA A 145 21.07 12.76 29.72
N PRO A 146 19.88 12.17 29.72
CA PRO A 146 19.76 10.78 29.35
C PRO A 146 19.95 10.74 27.84
N THR A 147 21.16 10.41 27.40
CA THR A 147 21.36 9.77 26.08
C THR A 147 20.74 8.38 26.19
N GLU A 148 19.41 8.31 26.26
CA GLU A 148 18.68 7.06 26.13
C GLU A 148 18.80 6.62 24.68
N GLU A 149 19.86 5.86 24.40
CA GLU A 149 19.93 4.95 23.26
C GLU A 149 18.78 3.95 23.42
N THR A 150 17.59 4.37 23.00
CA THR A 150 16.45 3.46 22.84
C THR A 150 16.94 2.33 21.96
N PRO A 151 16.85 1.06 22.39
CA PRO A 151 17.41 -0.06 21.65
C PRO A 151 16.78 -0.08 20.26
N GLU A 152 17.54 0.38 19.27
CA GLU A 152 17.07 0.41 17.90
C GLU A 152 16.88 -1.04 17.45
N GLY A 153 15.65 -1.38 17.06
CA GLY A 153 15.38 -2.71 16.52
C GLY A 153 16.24 -2.97 15.29
N ARG A 154 16.75 -4.20 15.17
CA ARG A 154 17.55 -4.64 14.00
C ARG A 154 16.82 -4.41 12.67
N THR A 155 15.50 -4.57 12.67
CA THR A 155 14.68 -4.40 11.47
C THR A 155 14.29 -2.93 11.23
N LYS A 156 14.51 -2.45 10.01
CA LYS A 156 14.31 -1.04 9.63
C LYS A 156 13.64 -0.91 8.27
N TYR A 157 12.83 0.13 8.11
CA TYR A 157 12.30 0.55 6.81
C TYR A 157 13.21 1.61 6.20
N LEU A 158 13.49 1.45 4.91
CA LEU A 158 14.30 2.37 4.12
C LEU A 158 13.53 2.83 2.88
N ALA A 159 13.50 4.14 2.66
CA ALA A 159 13.08 4.75 1.40
C ALA A 159 14.34 5.06 0.57
N VAL A 160 14.58 4.28 -0.48
CA VAL A 160 15.80 4.32 -1.29
C VAL A 160 15.48 4.74 -2.72
N ARG A 161 16.24 5.70 -3.27
CA ARG A 161 16.19 6.06 -4.68
C ARG A 161 17.07 5.14 -5.50
N ALA A 162 16.48 4.51 -6.51
CA ALA A 162 17.18 3.66 -7.45
C ALA A 162 16.37 3.51 -8.74
N LEU A 163 17.01 3.03 -9.81
CA LEU A 163 16.35 2.74 -11.09
C LEU A 163 15.29 1.62 -10.98
N SER A 164 15.49 0.69 -10.05
CA SER A 164 14.56 -0.41 -9.79
C SER A 164 14.67 -0.91 -8.35
N PRO A 165 13.66 -1.64 -7.85
CA PRO A 165 13.73 -2.28 -6.53
C PRO A 165 14.89 -3.28 -6.40
N THR A 166 15.24 -3.97 -7.50
CA THR A 166 16.37 -4.90 -7.55
C THR A 166 17.70 -4.18 -7.40
N ALA A 167 17.88 -3.06 -8.11
CA ALA A 167 19.08 -2.22 -7.98
C ALA A 167 19.23 -1.66 -6.55
N ALA A 168 18.13 -1.22 -5.92
CA ALA A 168 18.15 -0.78 -4.53
C ALA A 168 18.57 -1.91 -3.57
N LYS A 169 18.05 -3.12 -3.81
CA LYS A 169 18.41 -4.31 -3.03
C LYS A 169 19.91 -4.61 -3.14
N GLU A 170 20.44 -4.69 -4.36
CA GLU A 170 21.86 -4.97 -4.61
C GLU A 170 22.76 -3.91 -3.96
N ALA A 171 22.42 -2.63 -4.10
CA ALA A 171 23.18 -1.53 -3.49
C ALA A 171 23.25 -1.63 -1.96
N LEU A 172 22.18 -2.06 -1.29
CA LEU A 172 22.16 -2.27 0.16
C LEU A 172 22.92 -3.53 0.58
N GLN A 173 22.80 -4.62 -0.20
CA GLN A 173 23.53 -5.86 0.06
C GLN A 173 25.04 -5.68 -0.06
N ASN A 174 25.51 -4.88 -1.03
CA ASN A 174 26.92 -4.53 -1.17
C ASN A 174 27.47 -3.74 0.03
N LYS A 175 26.59 -3.08 0.80
CA LYS A 175 26.91 -2.37 2.04
C LYS A 175 26.76 -3.25 3.29
N GLY A 176 26.52 -4.55 3.13
CA GLY A 176 26.38 -5.51 4.23
C GLY A 176 24.99 -5.53 4.89
N ALA A 177 23.98 -4.85 4.35
CA ALA A 177 22.63 -4.91 4.89
C ALA A 177 21.85 -6.11 4.34
N GLN A 178 21.15 -6.84 5.21
CA GLN A 178 20.29 -7.94 4.79
C GLN A 178 18.90 -7.41 4.41
N VAL A 179 18.55 -7.48 3.12
CA VAL A 179 17.23 -7.09 2.64
C VAL A 179 16.24 -8.24 2.86
N ILE A 180 15.30 -8.06 3.79
CA ILE A 180 14.22 -9.02 4.06
C ILE A 180 13.18 -8.94 2.94
N ASN A 181 12.79 -7.72 2.56
CA ASN A 181 11.70 -7.51 1.62
C ASN A 181 11.81 -6.18 0.87
N TYR A 182 11.16 -6.10 -0.28
CA TYR A 182 11.09 -4.90 -1.10
C TYR A 182 9.65 -4.67 -1.60
N SER A 183 9.39 -3.45 -2.08
CA SER A 183 8.06 -2.97 -2.43
C SER A 183 7.09 -3.01 -1.25
N MET A 184 7.56 -2.56 -0.08
CA MET A 184 6.77 -2.58 1.15
C MET A 184 5.53 -1.69 1.05
N GLU A 185 5.56 -0.63 0.24
CA GLU A 185 4.44 0.26 -0.04
C GLU A 185 3.24 -0.46 -0.67
N LYS A 186 3.45 -1.61 -1.33
CA LYS A 186 2.37 -2.44 -1.90
C LYS A 186 1.81 -3.45 -0.91
N ARG A 187 2.58 -3.80 0.12
CA ARG A 187 2.26 -4.87 1.07
C ARG A 187 1.63 -4.35 2.34
N ASP A 188 2.02 -3.15 2.77
CA ASP A 188 1.53 -2.51 3.99
C ASP A 188 0.71 -1.25 3.63
N PRO A 189 -0.63 -1.28 3.79
CA PRO A 189 -1.49 -0.13 3.51
C PRO A 189 -1.17 1.10 4.36
N ALA A 190 -0.68 0.93 5.59
CA ALA A 190 -0.27 2.05 6.44
C ALA A 190 0.97 2.73 5.86
N LEU A 191 1.94 1.93 5.40
CA LEU A 191 3.15 2.45 4.75
C LEU A 191 2.82 3.14 3.42
N LYS A 192 1.85 2.60 2.66
CA LYS A 192 1.36 3.24 1.42
C LYS A 192 0.82 4.64 1.70
N ASN A 193 -0.06 4.78 2.69
CA ASN A 193 -0.67 6.06 3.03
C ASN A 193 0.33 7.02 3.67
N LEU A 194 1.26 6.50 4.48
CA LEU A 194 2.40 7.27 4.99
C LEU A 194 3.22 7.84 3.82
N PHE A 195 3.50 7.02 2.81
CA PHE A 195 4.26 7.45 1.64
C PHE A 195 3.53 8.53 0.84
N GLU A 196 2.23 8.36 0.59
CA GLU A 196 1.40 9.40 -0.07
C GLU A 196 1.45 10.72 0.71
N ALA A 197 1.29 10.67 2.04
CA ALA A 197 1.36 11.87 2.86
C ALA A 197 2.77 12.50 2.87
N LEU A 198 3.84 11.71 2.75
CA LEU A 198 5.19 12.24 2.57
C LEU A 198 5.33 12.96 1.22
N LEU A 199 4.74 12.43 0.14
CA LEU A 199 4.73 13.10 -1.17
C LEU A 199 4.03 14.46 -1.08
N ASP A 200 2.87 14.51 -0.42
CA ASP A 200 2.14 15.75 -0.18
C ASP A 200 2.92 16.75 0.70
N SER A 201 3.80 16.24 1.56
CA SER A 201 4.67 17.04 2.45
C SER A 201 5.99 17.48 1.77
N GLY A 202 6.15 17.24 0.47
CA GLY A 202 7.30 17.69 -0.31
C GLY A 202 8.32 16.61 -0.65
N LEU A 203 8.03 15.33 -0.40
CA LEU A 203 8.86 14.24 -0.94
C LEU A 203 8.64 14.11 -2.45
N GLU A 204 9.65 14.40 -3.26
CA GLU A 204 9.54 14.18 -4.70
C GLU A 204 9.63 12.68 -5.01
N TYR A 205 8.66 12.19 -5.77
CA TYR A 205 8.63 10.78 -6.18
C TYR A 205 9.86 10.39 -7.01
N ARG A 206 10.34 11.28 -7.89
CA ARG A 206 11.52 11.07 -8.76
C ARG A 206 12.44 12.28 -8.71
N ILE A 207 13.72 12.02 -8.44
CA ILE A 207 14.82 12.98 -8.60
C ILE A 207 15.81 12.34 -9.55
N GLU A 208 16.30 13.07 -10.56
CA GLU A 208 17.25 12.53 -11.55
C GLU A 208 16.74 11.23 -12.22
N ASN A 209 15.42 11.12 -12.43
CA ASN A 209 14.73 9.93 -12.94
C ASN A 209 14.86 8.66 -12.06
N LEU A 210 15.26 8.82 -10.79
CA LEU A 210 15.32 7.75 -9.79
C LEU A 210 14.09 7.78 -8.88
N PRO A 211 13.13 6.84 -9.04
CA PRO A 211 11.99 6.73 -8.14
C PRO A 211 12.39 6.27 -6.73
N VAL A 212 11.56 6.60 -5.74
CA VAL A 212 11.69 6.07 -4.38
C VAL A 212 11.11 4.65 -4.28
N HIS A 213 11.86 3.75 -3.65
CA HIS A 213 11.48 2.37 -3.37
C HIS A 213 11.57 2.08 -1.88
N TRP A 214 10.58 1.38 -1.32
CA TRP A 214 10.58 1.00 0.08
C TRP A 214 11.07 -0.42 0.30
N LEU A 215 12.08 -0.57 1.15
CA LEU A 215 12.68 -1.84 1.52
C LEU A 215 12.60 -2.04 3.04
N LEU A 216 12.45 -3.30 3.44
CA LEU A 216 12.59 -3.75 4.82
C LEU A 216 13.92 -4.47 4.94
N ILE A 217 14.80 -3.97 5.80
CA ILE A 217 16.12 -4.54 6.04
C ILE A 217 16.27 -5.01 7.48
N GLU A 218 17.25 -5.87 7.70
CA GLU A 218 17.76 -6.26 9.00
C GLU A 218 19.26 -6.04 9.04
N ASP A 219 19.71 -5.22 9.97
CA ASP A 219 21.13 -4.97 10.20
C ASP A 219 21.39 -4.44 11.62
N ASP A 220 22.65 -4.53 12.05
CA ASP A 220 23.10 -4.05 13.37
C ASP A 220 23.46 -2.55 13.38
N HIS A 221 23.54 -1.88 12.23
CA HIS A 221 23.85 -0.45 12.19
C HIS A 221 22.67 0.39 12.68
N PRO A 222 22.91 1.54 13.32
CA PRO A 222 21.83 2.46 13.68
C PRO A 222 21.16 3.05 12.44
N THR A 223 19.91 3.47 12.59
CA THR A 223 19.09 4.10 11.54
C THR A 223 19.79 5.33 10.95
N ALA A 224 20.47 6.11 11.80
CA ALA A 224 21.25 7.26 11.40
C ALA A 224 22.36 6.93 10.39
N HIS A 225 22.98 5.75 10.47
CA HIS A 225 24.02 5.32 9.54
C HIS A 225 23.50 5.28 8.09
N HIS A 226 22.28 4.79 7.88
CA HIS A 226 21.67 4.73 6.54
C HIS A 226 21.32 6.12 6.01
N THR A 227 20.97 7.05 6.89
CA THR A 227 20.73 8.44 6.52
C THR A 227 22.01 9.19 6.13
N LEU A 228 23.20 8.61 6.25
CA LEU A 228 24.39 9.21 5.64
C LEU A 228 24.48 8.94 4.13
N ASN A 229 23.77 7.93 3.62
CA ASN A 229 23.77 7.61 2.20
C ASN A 229 22.89 8.58 1.42
N ASN A 230 23.42 9.16 0.34
CA ASN A 230 22.67 10.09 -0.51
C ASN A 230 21.46 9.45 -1.18
N SER A 231 21.53 8.17 -1.54
CA SER A 231 20.43 7.42 -2.15
C SER A 231 19.29 7.09 -1.17
N VAL A 232 19.53 7.14 0.14
CA VAL A 232 18.49 6.86 1.15
C VAL A 232 17.83 8.18 1.53
N GLU A 233 16.55 8.36 1.23
CA GLU A 233 15.79 9.55 1.62
C GLU A 233 15.37 9.52 3.08
N LEU A 234 14.98 8.33 3.54
CA LEU A 234 14.38 8.17 4.85
C LEU A 234 14.69 6.78 5.41
N ALA A 235 14.92 6.73 6.72
CA ALA A 235 15.12 5.49 7.45
C ALA A 235 14.42 5.59 8.82
N PHE A 236 13.71 4.53 9.23
CA PHE A 236 13.15 4.44 10.58
C PHE A 236 13.04 2.98 11.06
N CYS A 237 13.04 2.80 12.38
CA CYS A 237 12.91 1.49 13.00
C CYS A 237 11.53 0.87 12.76
N SER A 238 11.51 -0.42 12.44
CA SER A 238 10.27 -1.19 12.26
C SER A 238 9.40 -1.21 13.52
N ASN A 239 10.01 -1.37 14.70
CA ASN A 239 9.28 -1.40 15.96
C ASN A 239 8.54 -0.09 16.25
N TRP A 240 9.18 1.05 15.98
CA TRP A 240 8.53 2.36 16.10
C TRP A 240 7.31 2.45 15.17
N PHE A 241 7.45 2.01 13.92
CA PHE A 241 6.36 2.06 12.96
C PHE A 241 5.21 1.13 13.33
N GLU A 242 5.49 -0.07 13.84
CA GLU A 242 4.46 -0.99 14.37
C GLU A 242 3.70 -0.37 15.55
N GLN A 243 4.38 0.37 16.44
CA GLN A 243 3.72 1.11 17.51
C GLN A 243 2.80 2.21 16.95
N GLN A 244 3.25 2.98 15.96
CA GLN A 244 2.38 3.98 15.32
C GLN A 244 1.17 3.32 14.64
N LYS A 245 1.37 2.21 13.92
CA LYS A 245 0.29 1.42 13.30
C LYS A 245 -0.72 0.93 14.34
N ALA A 246 -0.25 0.45 15.49
CA ALA A 246 -1.13 -0.01 16.55
C ALA A 246 -2.04 1.11 17.08
N ARG A 247 -1.54 2.35 17.16
CA ARG A 247 -2.31 3.53 17.58
C ARG A 247 -3.44 3.87 16.60
N ILE A 248 -3.17 3.79 15.29
CA ILE A 248 -4.13 4.19 14.25
C ILE A 248 -5.05 3.05 13.77
N ARG A 249 -4.81 1.80 14.20
CA ARG A 249 -5.51 0.59 13.71
C ARG A 249 -7.04 0.64 13.79
N ARG A 250 -7.60 1.42 14.73
CA ARG A 250 -9.05 1.54 14.93
C ARG A 250 -9.70 2.62 14.07
N LEU A 251 -8.91 3.55 13.52
CA LEU A 251 -9.39 4.63 12.67
C LEU A 251 -9.81 4.08 11.29
N ARG A 252 -10.70 4.79 10.62
CA ARG A 252 -11.27 4.40 9.31
C ARG A 252 -11.44 5.63 8.43
N GLY A 253 -11.43 5.42 7.12
CA GLY A 253 -11.70 6.49 6.16
C GLY A 253 -10.68 7.63 6.27
N VAL A 254 -11.19 8.87 6.28
CA VAL A 254 -10.38 10.10 6.30
C VAL A 254 -9.54 10.18 7.57
N ASP A 255 -10.11 9.88 8.75
CA ASP A 255 -9.37 9.90 10.02
C ASP A 255 -8.11 9.02 10.01
N TYR A 256 -8.15 7.89 9.29
CA TYR A 256 -7.00 7.01 9.15
C TYR A 256 -5.92 7.61 8.25
N ILE A 257 -6.31 8.29 7.17
CA ILE A 257 -5.40 8.97 6.24
C ILE A 257 -4.75 10.16 6.95
N ASP A 258 -5.53 10.98 7.65
CA ASP A 258 -5.04 12.12 8.42
C ASP A 258 -4.07 11.69 9.52
N ALA A 259 -4.36 10.57 10.20
CA ALA A 259 -3.44 10.02 11.19
C ALA A 259 -2.13 9.52 10.57
N CYS A 260 -2.16 8.97 9.34
CA CYS A 260 -0.93 8.64 8.60
C CYS A 260 -0.13 9.91 8.24
N ALA A 261 -0.81 10.99 7.86
CA ALA A 261 -0.16 12.28 7.63
C ALA A 261 0.47 12.86 8.91
N GLY A 262 -0.19 12.70 10.06
CA GLY A 262 0.38 13.06 11.36
C GLY A 262 1.61 12.23 11.75
N ILE A 263 1.72 10.98 11.28
CA ILE A 263 2.94 10.17 11.42
C ILE A 263 4.02 10.68 10.45
N ALA A 264 3.66 11.05 9.21
CA ALA A 264 4.60 11.59 8.23
C ALA A 264 5.30 12.85 8.73
N GLN A 265 4.58 13.74 9.42
CA GLN A 265 5.13 14.98 9.99
C GLN A 265 6.19 14.76 11.07
N GLN A 266 6.23 13.56 11.69
CA GLN A 266 7.25 13.21 12.69
C GLN A 266 8.57 12.77 12.03
N LEU A 267 8.55 12.49 10.74
CA LEU A 267 9.69 12.00 9.98
C LEU A 267 10.41 13.18 9.33
N GLN A 268 11.73 13.26 9.53
CA GLN A 268 12.54 14.32 8.94
C GLN A 268 12.94 13.92 7.52
N LEU A 269 12.44 14.69 6.54
CA LEU A 269 12.86 14.57 5.15
C LEU A 269 14.20 15.27 4.93
N LYS A 270 15.09 14.61 4.18
CA LYS A 270 16.34 15.22 3.72
C LYS A 270 16.09 16.27 2.63
N SER A 271 17.02 17.22 2.51
CA SER A 271 17.02 18.19 1.41
C SER A 271 17.14 17.48 0.05
N GLN A 272 16.21 17.76 -0.86
CA GLN A 272 16.07 17.07 -2.14
C GLN A 272 16.84 17.72 -3.28
N THR A 273 17.47 18.87 -3.03
CA THR A 273 18.31 19.57 -4.02
C THR A 273 19.71 18.99 -4.15
N ARG A 274 20.03 17.92 -3.41
CA ARG A 274 21.32 17.23 -3.45
C ARG A 274 21.39 16.28 -4.65
N GLY A 275 22.52 16.25 -5.36
CA GLY A 275 22.75 15.27 -6.42
C GLY A 275 22.87 13.85 -5.86
N ILE A 276 22.25 12.87 -6.54
CA ILE A 276 22.28 11.46 -6.15
C ILE A 276 23.38 10.77 -6.96
N ILE A 277 24.62 10.97 -6.52
CA ILE A 277 25.82 10.33 -7.11
C ILE A 277 26.04 8.96 -6.48
#